data_AF-A0A378VYV5-F1
#
_entry.id   AF-A0A378VYV5-F1
#
_cell.length_a   1.000
_cell.length_b   1.000
_cell.length_c   1.000
_cell.angle_alpha   90.00
_cell.angle_beta   90.00
_cell.angle_gamma   90.00
#
_symmetry.space_group_name_H-M   'P 1'
#
loop_
_entity.id
_entity.type
_entity.pdbx_description
1 polymer ?
#
loop_
_entity_poly.entity_id
_entity_poly.type
_entity_poly.pdbx_seq_one_letter_code
_entity_poly.pdbx_strand_id
1 'polypeptide(L)'
;MIQVYRELGSRCVYPLHLGLTEAGMGSKGIVASTAALSVLLQEGIGDTIRISLTPEPGSPRTQEVVVGQEILQTMGLRSFTPMVTACPGCGRTTSTVFQELAQDVQNYLRQKCLYGVPFIPGLNP
;
A
#
# COMPACT_ATOMS: atom_id res chain seq x y z
N MET A 1 13.48 -9.94 9.23
CA MET A 1 13.29 -9.45 7.85
C MET A 1 14.33 -8.39 7.48
N ILE A 2 14.31 -7.19 8.08
CA ILE A 2 15.15 -6.05 7.65
C ILE A 2 16.64 -6.41 7.54
N GLN A 3 17.25 -6.90 8.62
CA GLN A 3 18.68 -7.26 8.62
C GLN A 3 19.03 -8.32 7.56
N VAL A 4 18.12 -9.27 7.32
CA VAL A 4 18.31 -10.33 6.32
C VAL A 4 18.36 -9.73 4.91
N TYR A 5 17.46 -8.81 4.57
CA TYR A 5 17.44 -8.20 3.24
C TYR A 5 18.57 -7.18 3.02
N ARG A 6 19.03 -6.50 4.08
CA ARG A 6 20.26 -5.68 4.01
C ARG A 6 21.48 -6.54 3.70
N GLU A 7 21.62 -7.67 4.38
CA GLU A 7 22.71 -8.61 4.15
C GLU A 7 22.61 -9.29 2.77
N LEU A 8 21.39 -9.60 2.30
CA LEU A 8 21.21 -10.14 0.96
C LEU A 8 21.56 -9.10 -0.12
N GLY A 9 21.06 -7.87 0.01
CA GLY A 9 21.33 -6.78 -0.94
C GLY A 9 22.81 -6.36 -1.00
N SER A 10 23.57 -6.56 0.08
CA SER A 10 25.03 -6.33 0.04
C SER A 10 25.80 -7.47 -0.61
N ARG A 11 25.23 -8.68 -0.66
CA ARG A 11 25.89 -9.90 -1.16
C ARG A 11 25.53 -10.28 -2.59
N CYS A 12 24.43 -9.76 -3.14
CA CYS A 12 24.04 -10.04 -4.51
C CYS A 12 23.42 -8.83 -5.23
N VAL A 13 23.52 -8.84 -6.56
CA VAL A 13 22.95 -7.84 -7.48
C VAL A 13 21.72 -8.37 -8.23
N TYR A 14 21.06 -9.38 -7.67
CA TYR A 14 19.81 -9.92 -8.23
C TYR A 14 18.61 -9.12 -7.72
N PRO A 15 17.51 -9.05 -8.50
CA PRO A 15 16.27 -8.46 -8.02
C PRO A 15 15.76 -9.15 -6.76
N LEU A 16 15.37 -8.36 -5.76
CA LEU A 16 14.89 -8.83 -4.47
C LEU A 16 13.37 -8.69 -4.37
N HIS A 17 12.69 -9.82 -4.17
CA HIS A 17 11.29 -9.84 -3.79
C HIS A 17 11.15 -9.68 -2.29
N LEU A 18 10.52 -8.59 -1.86
CA LEU A 18 10.25 -8.33 -0.46
C LEU A 18 8.86 -8.78 -0.06
N GLY A 19 8.75 -9.42 1.09
CA GLY A 19 7.47 -9.68 1.73
C GLY A 19 7.66 -10.01 3.19
N LEU A 20 6.81 -9.44 4.04
CA LEU A 20 6.64 -9.94 5.40
C LEU A 20 5.67 -11.12 5.33
N THR A 21 6.15 -12.32 5.59
CA THR A 21 5.30 -13.52 5.67
C THR A 21 4.48 -13.48 6.95
N GLU A 22 3.26 -14.04 6.90
CA GLU A 22 2.40 -14.20 8.08
C GLU A 22 2.15 -12.89 8.85
N ALA A 23 1.89 -11.79 8.14
CA ALA A 23 1.71 -10.48 8.77
C ALA A 23 0.49 -10.43 9.72
N GLY A 24 -0.49 -11.31 9.50
CA GLY A 24 -1.72 -11.43 10.28
C GLY A 24 -2.92 -10.76 9.61
N MET A 25 -4.01 -10.64 10.37
CA MET A 25 -5.29 -10.08 9.91
C MET A 25 -5.39 -8.58 10.18
N GLY A 26 -6.22 -7.90 9.38
CA GLY A 26 -6.68 -6.54 9.63
C GLY A 26 -5.55 -5.51 9.78
N SER A 27 -5.78 -4.52 10.66
CA SER A 27 -4.87 -3.40 10.89
C SER A 27 -3.47 -3.84 11.36
N LYS A 28 -3.38 -4.91 12.16
CA LYS A 28 -2.10 -5.45 12.63
C LYS A 28 -1.22 -5.89 11.46
N GLY A 29 -1.79 -6.63 10.50
CA GLY A 29 -1.06 -7.11 9.32
C GLY A 29 -0.62 -5.97 8.40
N ILE A 30 -1.46 -4.95 8.25
CA ILE A 30 -1.15 -3.74 7.47
C ILE A 30 0.00 -2.97 8.10
N VAL A 31 -0.09 -2.68 9.41
CA VAL A 31 0.94 -1.92 10.14
C VAL A 31 2.26 -2.68 10.17
N ALA A 32 2.25 -3.98 10.47
CA ALA A 32 3.45 -4.80 10.51
C ALA A 32 4.14 -4.86 9.14
N SER A 33 3.38 -5.08 8.06
CA SER A 33 3.91 -5.12 6.70
C SER A 33 4.49 -3.77 6.28
N THR A 34 3.78 -2.68 6.55
CA THR A 34 4.23 -1.31 6.24
C THR A 34 5.52 -1.00 7.00
N ALA A 35 5.55 -1.23 8.31
CA ALA A 35 6.73 -0.95 9.14
C ALA A 35 7.98 -1.74 8.70
N ALA A 36 7.80 -3.00 8.28
CA ALA A 36 8.92 -3.83 7.83
C ALA A 36 9.42 -3.44 6.43
N LEU A 37 8.50 -3.18 5.49
CA LEU A 37 8.84 -2.89 4.09
C LEU A 37 9.35 -1.46 3.91
N SER A 38 8.74 -0.48 4.57
CA SER A 38 9.10 0.93 4.36
C SER A 38 10.56 1.24 4.71
N VAL A 39 11.14 0.55 5.69
CA VAL A 39 12.56 0.71 6.03
C VAL A 39 13.46 0.28 4.87
N LEU A 40 13.21 -0.91 4.30
CA LEU A 40 14.02 -1.43 3.19
C LEU A 40 13.81 -0.63 1.91
N LEU A 41 12.57 -0.25 1.61
CA LEU A 41 12.23 0.53 0.43
C LEU A 41 12.85 1.94 0.46
N GLN A 42 12.91 2.61 1.63
CA GLN A 42 13.62 3.89 1.80
C GLN A 42 15.12 3.76 1.55
N GLU A 43 15.69 2.59 1.82
CA GLU A 43 17.11 2.28 1.58
C GLU A 43 17.39 1.90 0.12
N GLY A 44 16.36 1.89 -0.73
CA GLY A 44 16.48 1.45 -2.13
C GLY A 44 16.60 -0.06 -2.30
N ILE A 45 16.24 -0.84 -1.27
CA ILE A 45 16.26 -2.31 -1.30
C ILE A 45 14.86 -2.81 -1.64
N GLY A 46 14.75 -3.61 -2.71
CA GLY A 46 13.52 -4.28 -3.12
C GLY A 46 13.02 -3.86 -4.50
N ASP A 47 12.82 -4.84 -5.37
CA ASP A 47 12.41 -4.65 -6.78
C ASP A 47 10.94 -4.98 -7.00
N THR A 48 10.40 -5.86 -6.16
CA THR A 48 8.99 -6.23 -6.13
C THR A 48 8.56 -6.53 -4.70
N ILE A 49 7.30 -6.26 -4.37
CA ILE A 49 6.77 -6.47 -3.03
C ILE A 49 5.53 -7.36 -3.04
N ARG A 50 5.32 -8.11 -1.96
CA ARG A 50 4.07 -8.79 -1.65
C ARG A 50 3.67 -8.54 -0.21
N ILE A 51 2.41 -8.18 -0.02
CA ILE A 51 1.81 -8.09 1.32
C ILE A 51 1.14 -9.43 1.62
N SER A 52 1.48 -10.04 2.77
CA SER A 52 0.92 -11.35 3.16
C SER A 52 -0.15 -11.17 4.24
N LEU A 53 -1.30 -10.60 3.86
CA LEU A 53 -2.44 -10.46 4.76
C LEU A 53 -3.21 -11.78 4.87
N THR A 54 -3.61 -12.11 6.08
CA THR A 54 -4.64 -13.12 6.31
C THR A 54 -5.99 -12.44 6.03
N PRO A 55 -6.80 -12.94 5.09
CA PRO A 55 -8.05 -12.29 4.72
C PRO A 55 -9.10 -12.58 5.80
N GLU A 56 -9.96 -11.60 6.08
CA GLU A 56 -11.14 -11.84 6.91
C GLU A 56 -12.12 -12.76 6.15
N PRO A 57 -12.91 -13.61 6.84
CA PRO A 57 -13.92 -14.44 6.20
C PRO A 57 -14.86 -13.59 5.33
N GLY A 58 -15.01 -13.96 4.06
CA GLY A 58 -15.86 -13.23 3.11
C GLY A 58 -15.25 -11.94 2.55
N SER A 59 -14.04 -11.54 2.98
CA SER A 59 -13.33 -10.39 2.40
C SER A 59 -12.63 -10.77 1.07
N PRO A 60 -12.54 -9.84 0.10
CA PRO A 60 -11.84 -10.09 -1.14
C PRO A 60 -10.32 -10.16 -0.92
N ARG A 61 -9.65 -11.08 -1.63
CA ARG A 61 -8.19 -11.23 -1.55
C ARG A 61 -7.42 -10.00 -2.05
N THR A 62 -8.08 -9.13 -2.81
CA THR A 62 -7.50 -7.91 -3.40
C THR A 62 -7.00 -6.90 -2.38
N GLN A 63 -7.38 -7.01 -1.10
CA GLN A 63 -6.92 -6.11 -0.04
C GLN A 63 -5.39 -6.08 0.10
N GLU A 64 -4.71 -7.21 -0.11
CA GLU A 64 -3.23 -7.26 -0.05
C GLU A 64 -2.57 -6.43 -1.16
N VAL A 65 -3.20 -6.39 -2.35
CA VAL A 65 -2.74 -5.60 -3.50
C VAL A 65 -2.97 -4.11 -3.23
N VAL A 66 -4.16 -3.75 -2.73
CA VAL A 66 -4.49 -2.36 -2.38
C VAL A 66 -3.49 -1.82 -1.35
N VAL A 67 -3.17 -2.60 -0.31
CA VAL A 67 -2.19 -2.18 0.71
C VAL A 67 -0.79 -2.02 0.12
N GLY A 68 -0.37 -2.91 -0.77
CA GLY A 68 0.91 -2.76 -1.47
C GLY A 68 0.98 -1.48 -2.33
N GLN A 69 -0.11 -1.18 -3.04
CA GLN A 69 -0.22 0.05 -3.83
C GLN A 69 -0.17 1.30 -2.94
N GLU A 70 -0.90 1.31 -1.83
CA GLU A 70 -0.92 2.43 -0.87
C GLU A 70 0.46 2.67 -0.23
N ILE A 71 1.20 1.60 0.11
CA ILE A 71 2.58 1.72 0.65
C ILE A 71 3.49 2.39 -0.38
N LEU A 72 3.55 1.86 -1.60
CA LEU A 72 4.42 2.41 -2.65
C LEU A 72 4.03 3.84 -3.05
N GLN A 73 2.73 4.15 -3.06
CA GLN A 73 2.22 5.47 -3.39
C GLN A 73 2.51 6.50 -2.30
N THR A 74 2.28 6.15 -1.03
CA THR A 74 2.56 7.02 0.12
C THR A 74 4.05 7.33 0.25
N MET A 75 4.91 6.37 -0.14
CA MET A 75 6.35 6.57 -0.16
C MET A 75 6.86 7.31 -1.42
N GLY A 76 5.97 7.67 -2.35
CA GLY A 76 6.34 8.36 -3.59
C GLY A 76 7.10 7.50 -4.59
N LEU A 77 7.11 6.18 -4.43
CA LEU A 77 7.82 5.24 -5.32
C LEU A 77 7.02 4.91 -6.58
N ARG A 78 5.69 4.93 -6.49
CA ARG A 78 4.76 4.66 -7.61
C ARG A 78 3.52 5.53 -7.50
N SER A 79 2.75 5.66 -8.57
CA SER A 79 1.45 6.33 -8.54
C SER A 79 0.42 5.44 -9.23
N PHE A 80 -0.64 5.10 -8.51
CA PHE A 80 -1.72 4.23 -8.98
C PHE A 80 -3.06 4.96 -9.04
N THR A 81 -3.36 5.76 -8.02
CA THR A 81 -4.62 6.49 -7.88
C THR A 81 -4.37 7.91 -7.34
N PRO A 82 -5.25 8.87 -7.63
CA PRO A 82 -5.21 10.16 -6.95
C PRO A 82 -5.36 9.99 -5.44
N MET A 83 -4.45 10.58 -4.66
CA MET A 83 -4.51 10.55 -3.19
C MET A 83 -5.35 11.71 -2.66
N VAL A 84 -6.24 11.42 -1.73
CA VAL A 84 -7.01 12.45 -0.99
C VAL A 84 -6.35 12.66 0.36
N THR A 85 -5.83 13.86 0.60
CA THR A 85 -5.31 14.26 1.93
C THR A 85 -6.36 15.10 2.64
N ALA A 86 -6.87 14.59 3.75
CA ALA A 86 -7.86 15.27 4.59
C ALA A 86 -7.29 15.51 5.99
N CYS A 87 -7.65 16.64 6.61
CA CYS A 87 -7.35 16.84 8.03
C CYS A 87 -8.21 15.89 8.88
N PRO A 88 -7.82 15.56 10.12
CA PRO A 88 -8.60 14.65 10.98
C PRO A 88 -9.98 15.19 11.40
N GLY A 89 -10.29 16.45 11.08
CA GLY A 89 -11.40 17.19 11.68
C GLY A 89 -11.03 17.73 13.07
N CYS A 90 -11.56 18.90 13.42
CA CYS A 90 -11.43 19.50 14.75
C CYS A 90 -12.67 20.35 15.05
N GLY A 91 -12.79 20.91 16.26
CA GLY A 91 -13.93 21.76 16.64
C GLY A 91 -14.10 23.05 15.82
N ARG A 92 -13.19 23.34 14.87
CA ARG A 92 -13.29 24.46 13.93
C ARG A 92 -14.16 24.17 12.70
N THR A 93 -14.63 22.93 12.54
CA THR A 93 -15.50 22.51 11.43
C THR A 93 -16.63 21.62 11.93
N THR A 94 -17.76 21.61 11.22
CA THR A 94 -18.84 20.65 11.49
C THR A 94 -18.33 19.25 11.13
N SER A 95 -18.22 18.39 12.14
CA SER A 95 -17.56 17.08 12.01
C SER A 95 -18.21 16.18 10.96
N THR A 96 -19.54 16.16 10.88
CA THR A 96 -20.28 15.28 9.96
C THR A 96 -20.09 15.68 8.50
N VAL A 97 -20.37 16.94 8.15
CA VAL A 97 -20.26 17.45 6.77
C VAL A 97 -18.85 17.26 6.20
N PHE A 98 -17.83 17.54 7.01
CA PHE A 98 -16.44 17.39 6.59
C PHE A 98 -16.08 15.92 6.31
N GLN A 99 -16.49 15.01 7.19
CA GLN A 99 -16.22 13.58 7.04
C GLN A 99 -16.94 12.99 5.81
N GLU A 100 -18.20 13.34 5.61
CA GLU A 100 -19.00 12.92 4.45
C GLU A 100 -18.38 13.41 3.14
N LEU A 101 -18.03 14.70 3.06
CA LEU A 101 -17.41 15.27 1.87
C LEU A 101 -16.07 14.58 1.53
N ALA A 102 -15.21 14.35 2.53
CA ALA A 102 -13.93 13.67 2.32
C ALA A 102 -14.14 12.25 1.79
N GLN A 103 -15.11 11.52 2.35
CA GLN A 103 -15.46 10.17 1.93
C GLN A 103 -16.03 10.14 0.49
N ASP A 104 -16.87 11.10 0.14
CA ASP A 104 -17.46 11.22 -1.20
C ASP A 104 -16.42 11.51 -2.26
N VAL A 105 -15.49 12.45 -2.00
CA VAL A 105 -14.38 12.75 -2.91
C VAL A 105 -13.50 11.52 -3.12
N GLN A 106 -13.18 10.80 -2.05
CA GLN A 106 -12.37 9.58 -2.16
C GLN A 106 -13.08 8.48 -2.95
N ASN A 107 -14.37 8.28 -2.71
CA ASN A 107 -15.17 7.30 -3.44
C ASN A 107 -15.31 7.65 -4.92
N TYR A 108 -15.56 8.93 -5.23
CA TYR A 108 -15.65 9.44 -6.59
C TYR A 108 -14.35 9.17 -7.36
N LEU A 109 -13.20 9.51 -6.77
CA LEU A 109 -11.90 9.29 -7.40
C LEU A 109 -11.63 7.80 -7.63
N ARG A 110 -11.93 6.93 -6.65
CA ARG A 110 -11.80 5.49 -6.82
C ARG A 110 -12.66 4.98 -7.97
N GLN A 111 -13.94 5.33 -8.01
CA GLN A 111 -14.86 4.89 -9.05
C GLN A 111 -14.45 5.36 -10.46
N LYS A 112 -13.99 6.61 -10.59
CA LYS A 112 -13.56 7.16 -11.88
C LYS A 112 -12.21 6.63 -12.36
N CYS A 113 -11.32 6.26 -11.43
CA CYS A 113 -9.99 5.75 -11.77
C CYS A 113 -9.92 4.21 -11.86
N LEU A 114 -10.97 3.47 -11.47
CA LEU A 114 -11.01 2.00 -11.51
C LEU A 114 -11.09 1.38 -12.93
N TYR A 115 -10.89 2.16 -14.00
CA TYR A 115 -10.62 1.65 -15.36
C TYR A 115 -9.12 1.53 -15.68
N GLY A 116 -8.23 1.78 -14.72
CA GLY A 116 -6.79 1.70 -14.91
C GLY A 116 -6.16 0.60 -14.08
N VAL A 117 -6.19 -0.64 -14.56
CA VAL A 117 -5.02 -1.50 -14.37
C VAL A 117 -3.86 -0.67 -14.92
N PRO A 118 -2.83 -0.32 -14.14
CA PRO A 118 -1.72 0.41 -14.71
C PRO A 118 -1.23 -0.41 -15.89
N PHE A 119 -1.00 0.24 -17.04
CA PHE A 119 -0.23 -0.35 -18.12
C PHE A 119 1.09 -0.82 -17.50
N ILE A 120 1.18 -2.12 -17.21
CA ILE A 120 2.43 -2.79 -16.87
C ILE A 120 3.04 -3.12 -18.22
N PRO A 121 4.14 -2.46 -18.64
CA PRO A 121 4.79 -2.83 -19.89
C PRO A 121 5.16 -4.32 -19.80
N GLY A 122 4.54 -5.17 -20.61
CA GLY A 122 4.86 -6.60 -20.70
C GLY A 122 3.81 -7.61 -20.21
N LEU A 123 2.64 -7.19 -19.73
CA LEU A 123 1.51 -8.10 -19.47
C LEU A 123 0.29 -7.64 -20.26
N ASN A 124 0.02 -8.32 -21.38
CA ASN A 124 -1.17 -8.10 -22.21
C ASN A 124 -2.37 -8.88 -21.64
N PRO A 125 -3.62 -8.46 -21.96
CA PRO A 125 -4.85 -8.95 -21.33
C PRO A 125 -5.17 -10.42 -21.61
#